data_AF-A0AAD9TL45-F1
#
_entry.id   AF-A0AAD9TL45-F1
#
_cell.length_a   1.000
_cell.length_b   1.000
_cell.length_c   1.000
_cell.angle_alpha   90.00
_cell.angle_beta   90.00
_cell.angle_gamma   90.00
#
_symmetry.space_group_name_H-M   'P 1'
#
loop_
_entity.id
_entity.type
_entity.pdbx_description
1 polymer ?
#
loop_
_entity_poly.entity_id
_entity_poly.type
_entity_poly.pdbx_seq_one_letter_code
_entity_poly.pdbx_strand_id
1 'polypeptide(L)'
;MANRVVDETNKQAVELKKEFQTLMNSIIDGDDYAIHDTNQAMRVLSSITRLKTVKYIPYGVYVRDVPQEFKCPLSGEIMGDPVVLDSCQTYNNFSIQ
;
A
#
# COMPACT_ATOMS: atom_id res chain seq x y z
N MET A 1 17.58 10.42 -11.00
CA MET A 1 16.11 10.64 -11.11
C MET A 1 15.37 10.13 -9.87
N ALA A 2 15.56 8.86 -9.46
CA ALA A 2 14.86 8.26 -8.32
C ALA A 2 15.01 9.02 -6.97
N ASN A 3 16.22 9.43 -6.61
CA ASN A 3 16.47 10.11 -5.32
C ASN A 3 15.76 11.48 -5.19
N ARG A 4 15.53 12.18 -6.32
CA ARG A 4 14.85 13.48 -6.34
C ARG A 4 13.33 13.33 -6.18
N VAL A 5 12.77 12.23 -6.70
CA VAL A 5 11.34 11.91 -6.56
C VAL A 5 11.01 11.47 -5.14
N VAL A 6 11.91 10.71 -4.50
CA VAL A 6 11.78 10.31 -3.10
C VAL A 6 11.83 11.53 -2.16
N ASP A 7 12.69 12.51 -2.46
CA ASP A 7 12.79 13.75 -1.66
C ASP A 7 11.50 14.60 -1.72
N GLU A 8 10.93 14.78 -2.91
CA GLU A 8 9.70 15.58 -3.10
C GLU A 8 8.47 14.90 -2.46
N THR A 9 8.35 13.58 -2.58
CA THR A 9 7.25 12.82 -1.94
C THR A 9 7.32 12.88 -0.41
N ASN A 10 8.52 12.86 0.16
CA ASN A 10 8.71 13.05 1.60
C ASN A 10 8.31 14.47 2.05
N LYS A 11 8.71 15.50 1.30
CA LYS A 11 8.31 16.89 1.57
C LYS A 11 6.78 17.04 1.52
N GLN A 12 6.13 16.51 0.50
CA GLN A 12 4.67 16.52 0.36
C GLN A 12 3.98 15.78 1.52
N ALA A 13 4.52 14.63 1.95
CA ALA A 13 3.96 13.87 3.07
C ALA A 13 4.07 14.61 4.41
N VAL A 14 5.13 15.41 4.61
CA VAL A 14 5.29 16.25 5.82
C VAL A 14 4.25 17.37 5.85
N GLU A 15 4.04 18.06 4.73
CA GLU A 15 3.05 19.15 4.66
C GLU A 15 1.63 18.65 4.88
N LEU A 16 1.23 17.55 4.22
CA LEU A 16 -0.09 16.95 4.45
C LEU A 16 -0.28 16.47 5.89
N LYS A 17 0.79 15.97 6.55
CA LYS A 17 0.70 15.56 7.96
C LYS A 17 0.43 16.76 8.86
N LYS A 18 1.05 17.92 8.61
CA LYS A 18 0.77 19.15 9.35
C LYS A 18 -0.68 19.60 9.14
N GLU A 19 -1.15 19.62 7.90
CA GLU A 19 -2.54 19.97 7.57
C GLU A 19 -3.54 19.05 8.27
N PHE A 20 -3.30 17.73 8.23
CA PHE A 20 -4.14 16.76 8.93
C PHE A 20 -4.18 16.99 10.44
N GLN A 21 -3.03 17.30 11.06
CA GLN A 21 -2.96 17.60 12.50
C GLN A 21 -3.76 18.85 12.84
N THR A 22 -3.66 19.92 12.05
CA THR A 22 -4.45 21.14 12.25
C THR A 22 -5.95 20.86 12.17
N LEU A 23 -6.39 20.08 11.18
CA LEU A 23 -7.79 19.70 11.02
C LEU A 23 -8.29 18.86 12.21
N MET A 24 -7.49 17.87 12.64
CA MET A 24 -7.85 17.02 13.78
C MET A 24 -7.94 17.82 15.08
N ASN A 25 -7.00 18.73 15.33
CA ASN A 25 -7.06 19.59 16.51
C ASN A 25 -8.31 20.48 16.48
N SER A 26 -8.65 21.06 15.32
CA SER A 26 -9.90 21.84 15.18
C SER A 26 -11.17 21.02 15.42
N ILE A 27 -11.17 19.73 15.07
CA ILE A 27 -12.31 18.82 15.32
C ILE A 27 -12.38 18.42 16.81
N ILE A 28 -11.24 18.20 17.45
CA ILE A 28 -11.16 17.78 18.86
C ILE A 28 -11.47 18.94 19.80
N ASP A 29 -10.92 20.12 19.50
CA ASP A 29 -11.05 21.33 20.33
C ASP A 29 -12.36 22.10 20.02
N GLY A 30 -13.02 21.77 18.91
CA GLY A 30 -14.27 22.40 18.48
C GLY A 30 -15.50 21.68 19.05
N ASP A 31 -16.38 22.43 19.71
CA ASP A 31 -17.62 21.88 20.28
C ASP A 31 -18.68 21.51 19.22
N ASP A 32 -18.61 22.11 18.01
CA ASP A 32 -19.57 21.91 16.92
C ASP A 32 -18.88 21.66 15.57
N TYR A 33 -18.19 20.52 15.41
CA TYR A 33 -17.63 20.15 14.10
C TYR A 33 -18.73 19.66 13.14
N ALA A 34 -18.64 20.08 11.88
CA ALA A 34 -19.54 19.64 10.83
C ALA A 34 -19.03 18.35 10.17
N ILE A 35 -19.95 17.60 9.54
CA ILE A 35 -19.60 16.43 8.70
C ILE A 35 -18.56 16.80 7.62
N HIS A 36 -18.61 18.06 7.14
CA HIS A 36 -17.63 18.59 6.19
C HIS A 36 -16.20 18.51 6.74
N ASP A 37 -15.99 18.81 8.02
CA ASP A 37 -14.65 18.87 8.64
C ASP A 37 -14.05 17.46 8.76
N THR A 38 -14.86 16.49 9.17
CA THR A 38 -14.47 15.08 9.18
C THR A 38 -14.16 14.57 7.77
N ASN A 39 -14.97 14.93 6.77
CA ASN A 39 -14.72 14.56 5.38
C ASN A 39 -13.42 15.16 4.86
N GLN A 40 -13.10 16.40 5.24
CA GLN A 40 -11.85 17.06 4.87
C GLN A 40 -10.65 16.33 5.51
N ALA A 41 -10.71 16.03 6.81
CA ALA A 41 -9.67 15.26 7.49
C ALA A 41 -9.44 13.88 6.83
N MET A 42 -10.52 13.17 6.47
CA MET A 42 -10.43 11.88 5.76
C MET A 42 -9.78 11.99 4.38
N ARG A 43 -10.03 13.07 3.62
CA ARG A 43 -9.41 13.31 2.31
C ARG A 43 -7.90 13.53 2.44
N VAL A 44 -7.47 14.32 3.42
CA VAL A 44 -6.05 14.59 3.68
C VAL A 44 -5.36 13.29 4.14
N LEU A 45 -5.97 12.56 5.07
CA LEU A 45 -5.46 11.26 5.54
C LEU A 45 -5.31 10.25 4.39
N SER A 46 -6.31 10.14 3.53
CA SER A 46 -6.27 9.25 2.36
C SER A 46 -5.12 9.61 1.41
N SER A 47 -4.85 10.92 1.24
CA SER A 47 -3.74 11.41 0.42
C SER A 47 -2.39 11.05 1.03
N ILE A 48 -2.23 11.19 2.36
CA ILE A 48 -1.02 10.77 3.09
C ILE A 48 -0.80 9.26 2.94
N THR A 49 -1.85 8.45 3.13
CA THR A 49 -1.76 6.99 3.03
C THR A 49 -1.33 6.56 1.63
N ARG A 50 -1.88 7.19 0.59
CA ARG A 50 -1.50 6.94 -0.81
C ARG A 50 -0.04 7.32 -1.11
N LEU A 51 0.48 8.38 -0.47
CA LEU A 51 1.88 8.83 -0.64
C LEU A 51 2.88 7.98 0.15
N LYS A 52 2.54 7.59 1.39
CA LYS A 52 3.43 6.78 2.25
C LYS A 52 3.44 5.32 1.87
N THR A 53 2.42 4.84 1.16
CA THR A 53 2.24 3.41 0.96
C THR A 53 1.42 3.11 -0.30
N VAL A 54 2.05 2.50 -1.30
CA VAL A 54 1.37 1.44 -2.06
C VAL A 54 1.07 0.34 -1.03
N LYS A 55 -0.19 0.11 -0.64
CA LYS A 55 -0.72 -0.87 0.37
C LYS A 55 -1.51 -0.20 1.52
N TYR A 56 -2.65 0.42 1.21
CA TYR A 56 -3.78 0.35 2.15
C TYR A 56 -5.06 0.19 1.34
N ILE A 57 -5.47 -1.07 1.21
CA ILE A 57 -6.82 -1.43 0.81
C ILE A 57 -7.46 -1.89 2.14
N PRO A 58 -8.51 -1.22 2.65
CA PRO A 58 -9.31 -1.80 3.72
C PRO A 58 -9.86 -3.12 3.16
N TYR A 59 -9.84 -4.21 3.93
CA TYR A 59 -10.01 -5.62 3.51
C TYR A 59 -8.71 -6.36 3.12
N GLY A 60 -7.71 -6.42 4.02
CA GLY A 60 -6.80 -7.58 4.18
C GLY A 60 -5.91 -8.04 3.02
N VAL A 61 -5.99 -7.47 1.81
CA VAL A 61 -5.15 -7.84 0.69
C VAL A 61 -3.85 -7.04 0.78
N TYR A 62 -2.83 -7.65 1.37
CA TYR A 62 -1.46 -7.18 1.24
C TYR A 62 -1.07 -7.22 -0.25
N VAL A 63 -1.21 -6.09 -0.94
CA VAL A 63 -0.96 -5.95 -2.39
C VAL A 63 0.50 -6.20 -2.81
N ARG A 64 1.38 -6.69 -1.94
CA ARG A 64 2.75 -7.06 -2.37
C ARG A 64 3.28 -8.39 -1.84
N ASP A 65 2.48 -9.18 -1.15
CA ASP A 65 2.95 -10.50 -0.72
C ASP A 65 2.03 -11.54 -1.38
N VAL A 66 2.31 -11.81 -2.65
CA VAL A 66 1.73 -12.94 -3.36
C VAL A 66 1.99 -14.19 -2.52
N PRO A 67 0.93 -14.96 -2.15
CA PRO A 67 1.08 -16.20 -1.38
C PRO A 67 2.14 -17.12 -1.99
N GLN A 68 2.89 -17.82 -1.15
CA GLN A 68 4.04 -18.62 -1.58
C GLN A 68 3.62 -19.76 -2.50
N GLU A 69 2.38 -20.22 -2.38
CA GLU A 69 1.77 -21.27 -3.20
C GLU A 69 1.62 -20.85 -4.68
N PHE A 70 1.62 -19.55 -4.97
CA PHE A 70 1.59 -19.02 -6.35
C PHE A 70 2.97 -18.72 -6.92
N LYS A 71 4.03 -18.91 -6.12
CA LYS A 71 5.41 -18.68 -6.54
C LYS A 71 6.09 -20.00 -6.88
N CYS A 72 6.95 -19.95 -7.89
CA CYS A 72 7.76 -21.10 -8.25
C CYS A 72 8.79 -21.35 -7.12
N PRO A 73 8.89 -22.59 -6.58
CA PRO A 73 9.85 -22.90 -5.51
C PRO A 73 11.32 -22.65 -5.90
N LEU A 74 11.64 -22.64 -7.19
CA LEU A 74 13.02 -22.40 -7.68
C LEU A 74 13.32 -20.93 -7.89
N SER A 75 12.41 -20.18 -8.55
CA SER A 75 12.67 -18.79 -8.93
C SER A 75 12.16 -17.77 -7.91
N GLY A 76 11.21 -18.13 -7.04
CA GLY A 76 10.55 -17.19 -6.13
C GLY A 76 9.60 -16.20 -6.84
N GLU A 77 9.51 -16.27 -8.17
CA GLU A 77 8.63 -15.46 -9.01
C GLU A 77 7.25 -16.12 -9.15
N ILE A 78 6.24 -15.33 -9.51
CA ILE A 78 4.88 -15.82 -9.77
C ILE A 78 4.90 -16.84 -10.93
N MET A 79 4.23 -17.98 -10.75
CA MET A 79 4.11 -18.98 -11.81
C MET A 79 3.15 -18.48 -12.91
N GLY A 80 3.69 -18.26 -14.11
CA GLY A 80 2.89 -17.94 -15.31
C GLY A 80 2.37 -19.20 -16.03
N ASP A 81 3.10 -20.32 -15.90
CA ASP A 81 2.77 -21.61 -16.51
C ASP A 81 3.05 -22.74 -15.50
N PRO A 82 2.15 -23.00 -14.53
CA PRO A 82 2.38 -23.97 -13.46
C PRO A 82 2.29 -25.42 -13.96
N VAL A 83 3.29 -26.23 -13.63
CA VAL A 83 3.37 -27.68 -13.90
C VAL A 83 3.50 -28.44 -12.58
N VAL A 84 2.69 -29.48 -12.41
CA VAL A 84 2.69 -30.34 -11.21
C VAL A 84 3.53 -31.58 -11.48
N LEU A 85 4.49 -31.87 -10.59
CA LEU A 85 5.32 -33.07 -10.65
C LEU A 85 4.71 -34.22 -9.82
N ASP A 86 5.29 -35.41 -9.95
CA ASP A 86 4.93 -36.61 -9.15
C ASP A 86 5.10 -36.39 -7.64
N SER A 87 5.99 -35.49 -7.24
CA SER A 87 6.16 -35.00 -5.87
C SER A 87 4.98 -34.17 -5.33
N CYS A 88 3.95 -33.95 -6.15
CA CYS A 88 2.83 -33.04 -5.90
C CYS A 88 3.25 -31.57 -5.70
N GLN A 89 4.48 -31.22 -6.03
CA GLN A 89 4.96 -29.85 -5.98
C GLN A 89 4.76 -29.16 -7.34
N THR A 90 4.35 -27.89 -7.31
CA THR A 90 4.07 -27.09 -8.51
C THR A 90 5.24 -26.15 -8.78
N TYR A 91 5.69 -26.08 -10.04
CA TYR A 91 6.76 -25.20 -10.50
C TYR A 91 6.31 -24.43 -11.74
N ASN A 92 6.99 -23.33 -12.06
CA ASN A 92 6.84 -22.72 -13.38
C ASN A 92 7.55 -23.61 -14.43
N ASN A 93 6.90 -23.89 -15.56
CA ASN A 93 7.39 -24.76 -16.62
C ASN A 93 8.82 -24.40 -17.06
N PHE A 94 9.09 -23.12 -17.30
CA PHE A 94 10.43 -22.63 -17.68
C PHE A 94 11.52 -22.82 -16.61
N SER A 95 11.14 -23.12 -15.37
CA SER A 95 12.10 -23.37 -14.28
C SER A 95 12.55 -24.83 -14.19
N ILE A 96 11.87 -25.75 -14.89
CA ILE A 96 12.09 -27.20 -14.79
C ILE A 96 12.32 -27.89 -16.16
N GLN A 97 12.45 -27.10 -17.22
CA GLN A 97 12.89 -27.52 -18.56
C GLN A 97 14.42 -27.40 -18.69
#